data_AF-A0A938QYU1-F1
#
_entry.id   AF-A0A938QYU1-F1
#
_cell.length_a   1.000
_cell.length_b   1.000
_cell.length_c   1.000
_cell.angle_alpha   90.00
_cell.angle_beta   90.00
_cell.angle_gamma   90.00
#
_symmetry.space_group_name_H-M   'P 1'
#
loop_
_entity.id
_entity.type
_entity.pdbx_description
1 polymer ?
#
loop_
_entity_poly.entity_id
_entity_poly.type
_entity_poly.pdbx_seq_one_letter_code
_entity_poly.pdbx_strand_id
1 'polypeptide(L)'
;MVMECREVQERLSAWLDQETAEPEAAALAAHLESCPVCRREAEAWRRLDQVLADLEAPTPSGLAPQVLSRLPRRRSRWQRSLSLAASLVLGITLGGALAGNFFAPLNGEGNGGEVLAFEAFQDFPQGSLGHLLTYPADEDSQA
;
A
#
# COMPACT_ATOMS: atom_id res chain seq x y z
N MET A 1 5.30 -39.50 0.00
CA MET A 1 5.95 -40.32 1.05
C MET A 1 5.34 -39.90 2.36
N VAL A 2 4.87 -40.86 3.15
CA VAL A 2 4.26 -40.57 4.45
C VAL A 2 5.40 -40.38 5.45
N MET A 3 5.44 -39.25 6.14
CA MET A 3 6.40 -39.04 7.24
C MET A 3 5.99 -39.89 8.43
N GLU A 4 6.98 -40.52 9.06
CA GLU A 4 6.81 -41.32 10.27
C GLU A 4 6.65 -40.42 11.50
N CYS A 5 5.87 -40.86 12.50
CA CYS A 5 5.62 -40.06 13.71
C CYS A 5 6.93 -39.67 14.41
N ARG A 6 7.89 -40.59 14.48
CA ARG A 6 9.20 -40.35 15.11
C ARG A 6 9.96 -39.21 14.44
N GLU A 7 9.96 -39.17 13.11
CA GLU A 7 10.66 -38.12 12.35
C GLU A 7 10.00 -36.76 12.57
N VAL A 8 8.66 -36.73 12.63
CA VAL A 8 7.90 -35.51 12.93
C VAL A 8 8.20 -35.00 14.33
N GLN A 9 8.24 -35.89 15.33
CA GLN A 9 8.56 -35.54 16.72
C GLN A 9 9.97 -34.98 16.87
N GLU A 10 10.97 -35.62 16.24
CA GLU A 10 12.36 -35.17 16.25
C GLU A 10 12.55 -33.78 15.60
N ARG A 11 11.67 -33.42 14.66
CA ARG A 11 11.72 -32.15 13.90
C ARG A 11 10.72 -31.10 14.37
N LEU A 12 9.92 -31.41 15.39
CA LEU A 12 8.78 -30.60 15.78
C LEU A 12 9.18 -29.24 16.36
N SER A 13 10.25 -29.18 17.15
CA SER A 13 10.76 -27.92 17.73
C SER A 13 11.26 -26.98 16.65
N ALA A 14 12.15 -27.47 15.76
CA ALA A 14 12.67 -26.70 14.64
C ALA A 14 11.56 -26.16 13.73
N TRP A 15 10.49 -26.95 13.54
CA TRP A 15 9.33 -26.50 12.77
C TRP A 15 8.53 -25.41 13.48
N LEU A 16 8.32 -25.52 14.79
CA LEU A 16 7.67 -24.47 15.60
C LEU A 16 8.48 -23.16 15.60
N ASP A 17 9.81 -23.27 15.59
CA ASP A 17 10.75 -22.15 15.55
C ASP A 17 10.95 -21.57 14.12
N GLN A 18 10.27 -22.12 13.10
CA GLN A 18 10.38 -21.75 11.69
C GLN A 18 11.80 -21.96 11.10
N GLU A 19 12.54 -22.93 11.63
CA GLU A 19 13.90 -23.28 11.20
C GLU A 19 13.95 -24.45 10.20
N THR A 20 12.79 -25.01 9.83
CA THR A 20 12.68 -26.06 8.80
C THR A 20 12.52 -25.48 7.40
N ALA A 21 13.10 -26.13 6.39
CA ALA A 21 12.89 -25.76 4.99
C ALA A 21 11.43 -25.98 4.56
N GLU A 22 10.91 -25.13 3.67
CA GLU A 22 9.53 -25.17 3.13
C GLU A 22 8.98 -26.57 2.76
N PRO A 23 9.68 -27.40 1.95
CA PRO A 23 9.13 -28.71 1.58
C PRO A 23 8.98 -29.66 2.78
N GLU A 24 9.86 -29.52 3.77
CA GLU A 24 9.83 -30.30 5.00
C GLU A 24 8.71 -29.80 5.94
N ALA A 25 8.57 -28.48 6.05
CA ALA A 25 7.51 -27.85 6.83
C ALA A 25 6.11 -28.25 6.34
N ALA A 26 5.92 -28.32 5.02
CA ALA A 26 4.66 -28.77 4.42
C ALA A 26 4.35 -30.25 4.74
N ALA A 27 5.37 -31.11 4.73
CA ALA A 27 5.21 -32.52 5.04
C ALA A 27 4.89 -32.74 6.54
N LEU A 28 5.54 -31.99 7.44
CA LEU A 28 5.19 -31.99 8.87
C LEU A 28 3.76 -31.50 9.10
N ALA A 29 3.36 -30.39 8.46
CA ALA A 29 2.01 -29.85 8.58
C ALA A 29 0.94 -30.86 8.16
N ALA A 30 1.13 -31.54 7.02
CA ALA A 30 0.22 -32.59 6.55
C ALA A 30 0.14 -33.78 7.52
N HIS A 31 1.25 -34.15 8.16
CA HIS A 31 1.24 -35.18 9.19
C HIS A 31 0.48 -34.74 10.44
N LEU A 32 0.66 -33.49 10.90
CA LEU A 32 -0.05 -32.95 12.06
C LEU A 32 -1.56 -32.87 11.81
N GLU A 33 -2.01 -32.68 10.58
CA GLU A 33 -3.43 -32.71 10.21
C GLU A 33 -4.06 -34.10 10.38
N SER A 34 -3.30 -35.16 10.09
CA SER A 34 -3.80 -36.54 10.11
C SER A 34 -3.51 -37.30 11.41
N CYS A 35 -2.44 -36.94 12.15
CA CYS A 35 -2.00 -37.66 13.34
C CYS A 35 -2.36 -36.91 14.64
N PRO A 36 -3.29 -37.42 15.46
CA PRO A 36 -3.67 -36.78 16.72
C PRO A 36 -2.57 -36.86 17.80
N VAL A 37 -1.66 -37.84 17.72
CA VAL A 37 -0.57 -38.01 18.69
C VAL A 37 0.44 -36.87 18.54
N CYS A 38 0.98 -36.67 17.34
CA CYS A 38 1.93 -35.60 17.04
C CYS A 38 1.32 -34.22 17.24
N ARG A 39 0.00 -34.05 17.01
CA ARG A 39 -0.71 -32.80 17.30
C ARG A 39 -0.71 -32.45 18.79
N ARG A 40 -1.00 -33.43 19.66
CA ARG A 40 -0.96 -33.22 21.12
C ARG A 40 0.43 -32.83 21.61
N GLU A 41 1.46 -33.41 21.01
CA GLU A 41 2.84 -33.09 21.33
C GLU A 41 3.20 -31.66 20.89
N ALA A 42 2.78 -31.25 19.69
CA ALA A 42 2.95 -29.88 19.22
C ALA A 42 2.25 -28.86 20.13
N GLU A 43 1.05 -29.20 20.62
CA GLU A 43 0.33 -28.40 21.62
C GLU A 43 1.03 -28.37 22.98
N ALA A 44 1.72 -29.44 23.37
CA ALA A 44 2.52 -29.46 24.61
C ALA A 44 3.73 -28.51 24.48
N TRP A 45 4.44 -28.54 23.35
CA TRP A 45 5.53 -27.60 23.06
C TRP A 45 5.06 -26.14 23.08
N ARG A 46 3.95 -25.81 22.40
CA ARG A 46 3.39 -24.45 22.41
C ARG A 46 3.00 -23.97 23.81
N ARG A 47 2.44 -24.86 24.64
CA ARG A 47 2.11 -24.53 26.03
C ARG A 47 3.35 -24.28 26.87
N LEU A 48 4.40 -25.07 26.67
CA LEU A 48 5.68 -24.88 27.34
C LEU A 48 6.29 -23.53 26.96
N ASP A 49 6.27 -23.18 25.67
CA ASP A 49 6.77 -21.88 25.18
C ASP A 49 5.98 -20.70 25.78
N GLN A 50 4.65 -20.80 25.85
CA GLN A 50 3.81 -19.79 26.51
C GLN A 50 4.16 -19.61 27.99
N VAL A 51 4.35 -20.71 28.73
CA VAL A 51 4.73 -20.65 30.15
C VAL A 51 6.10 -20.01 30.31
N LEU A 52 7.04 -20.29 29.41
CA LEU A 52 8.37 -19.66 29.43
C LEU A 52 8.31 -18.17 29.08
N ALA A 53 7.47 -17.77 28.13
CA ALA A 53 7.29 -16.39 27.72
C ALA A 53 6.73 -15.50 28.85
N ASP A 54 5.90 -16.07 29.73
CA ASP A 54 5.33 -15.37 30.88
C ASP A 54 6.33 -15.18 32.04
N LEU A 55 7.50 -15.82 31.99
CA LEU A 55 8.53 -15.65 33.01
C LEU A 55 9.25 -14.30 32.82
N GLU A 56 9.21 -13.47 33.87
CA GLU A 56 9.91 -12.20 33.87
C GLU A 56 11.43 -12.44 34.02
N ALA A 57 12.16 -12.24 32.93
CA ALA A 57 13.62 -12.31 32.91
C ALA A 57 14.21 -10.89 33.09
N PRO A 58 15.25 -10.72 33.93
CA PRO A 58 15.90 -9.42 34.09
C PRO A 58 16.54 -9.01 32.76
N THR A 59 16.07 -7.89 32.19
CA THR A 59 16.66 -7.33 30.97
C THR A 59 17.87 -6.47 31.32
N PRO A 60 19.01 -6.61 30.61
CA PRO A 60 20.19 -5.78 30.84
C PRO A 60 19.86 -4.29 30.67
N SER A 61 20.31 -3.46 31.61
CA SER A 61 20.14 -2.02 31.53
C SER A 61 20.76 -1.49 30.23
N GLY A 62 19.98 -0.72 29.46
CA GLY A 62 20.45 -0.13 28.21
C GLY A 62 20.31 -1.03 26.97
N LEU A 63 19.75 -2.24 27.07
CA LEU A 63 19.45 -3.06 25.89
C LEU A 63 18.44 -2.37 24.97
N ALA A 64 17.31 -1.91 25.51
CA ALA A 64 16.26 -1.24 24.76
C ALA A 64 16.77 -0.03 23.94
N PRO A 65 17.48 0.96 24.51
CA PRO A 65 17.98 2.08 23.72
C PRO A 65 19.03 1.66 22.68
N GLN A 66 19.89 0.68 22.99
CA GLN A 66 20.86 0.15 22.03
C GLN A 66 20.17 -0.50 20.82
N VAL A 67 19.16 -1.34 21.04
CA VAL A 67 18.37 -1.96 19.96
C VAL A 67 17.65 -0.88 19.15
N LEU A 68 16.92 0.02 19.82
CA LEU A 68 16.16 1.09 19.16
C LEU A 68 17.04 2.01 18.31
N SER A 69 18.29 2.28 18.74
CA SER A 69 19.23 3.10 17.95
C SER A 69 19.70 2.45 16.65
N ARG A 70 19.63 1.11 16.55
CA ARG A 70 20.02 0.35 15.35
C ARG A 70 18.87 0.13 14.37
N LEU A 71 17.62 0.35 14.80
CA LEU A 71 16.48 0.25 13.89
C LEU A 71 16.48 1.42 12.89
N PRO A 72 16.17 1.18 11.61
CA PRO A 72 16.04 2.25 10.65
C PRO A 72 14.95 3.22 11.11
N ARG A 73 15.25 4.52 11.13
CA ARG A 73 14.24 5.55 11.40
C ARG A 73 13.15 5.44 10.35
N ARG A 74 11.97 4.96 10.76
CA ARG A 74 10.79 4.91 9.89
C ARG A 74 10.48 6.34 9.46
N ARG A 75 10.76 6.66 8.20
CA ARG A 75 10.51 7.99 7.65
C ARG A 75 9.02 8.28 7.78
N SER A 76 8.67 9.25 8.63
CA SER A 76 7.26 9.54 8.95
C SER A 76 6.51 9.91 7.68
N ARG A 77 5.27 9.41 7.54
CA ARG A 77 4.36 9.76 6.43
C ARG A 77 4.17 11.28 6.33
N TRP A 78 4.26 11.98 7.46
CA TRP A 78 4.21 13.44 7.51
C TRP A 78 5.36 14.10 6.76
N GLN A 79 6.58 13.53 6.77
CA GLN A 79 7.70 14.08 5.99
C GLN A 79 7.45 13.99 4.47
N ARG A 80 6.75 12.96 3.99
CA ARG A 80 6.36 12.85 2.58
C ARG A 80 5.24 13.84 2.23
N SER A 81 4.27 14.02 3.14
CA SER A 81 3.21 15.01 3.00
C SER A 81 3.73 16.44 2.96
N LEU A 82 4.75 16.75 3.77
CA LEU A 82 5.37 18.07 3.82
C LEU A 82 6.07 18.42 2.50
N SER A 83 6.76 17.44 1.88
CA SER A 83 7.40 17.64 0.57
C SER A 83 6.39 17.89 -0.55
N LEU A 84 5.25 17.18 -0.54
CA LEU A 84 4.18 17.41 -1.51
C LEU A 84 3.55 18.80 -1.33
N ALA A 85 3.23 19.18 -0.10
CA ALA A 85 2.67 20.51 0.20
C ALA A 85 3.64 21.63 -0.22
N ALA A 86 4.94 21.49 0.07
CA ALA A 86 5.96 22.46 -0.33
C ALA A 86 6.06 22.60 -1.86
N SER A 87 5.97 21.49 -2.60
CA SER A 87 6.03 21.54 -4.08
C SER A 87 4.82 22.25 -4.70
N LEU A 88 3.62 22.07 -4.15
CA LEU A 88 2.42 22.77 -4.60
C LEU A 88 2.51 24.27 -4.33
N VAL A 89 2.95 24.66 -3.14
CA VAL A 89 3.13 26.09 -2.79
C VAL A 89 4.17 26.75 -3.69
N LEU A 90 5.32 26.09 -3.92
CA LEU A 90 6.34 26.59 -4.85
C LEU A 90 5.82 26.68 -6.28
N GLY A 91 5.09 25.68 -6.77
CA GLY A 91 4.51 25.71 -8.12
C GLY A 91 3.49 26.84 -8.31
N ILE A 92 2.62 27.06 -7.32
CA ILE A 92 1.60 28.11 -7.36
C ILE A 92 2.25 29.51 -7.27
N THR A 93 3.20 29.69 -6.36
CA THR A 93 3.88 30.98 -6.18
C THR A 93 4.75 31.34 -7.38
N LEU A 94 5.55 30.40 -7.89
CA LEU A 94 6.43 30.63 -9.04
C LEU A 94 5.63 30.73 -10.35
N GLY A 95 4.65 29.85 -10.55
CA GLY A 95 3.75 29.89 -11.70
C GLY A 95 2.89 31.15 -11.73
N GLY A 96 2.35 31.56 -10.58
CA GLY A 96 1.58 32.80 -10.44
C GLY A 96 2.43 34.06 -10.68
N ALA A 97 3.67 34.10 -10.16
CA ALA A 97 4.57 35.23 -10.39
C ALA A 97 5.00 35.36 -11.86
N LEU A 98 5.29 34.24 -12.53
CA LEU A 98 5.62 34.22 -13.95
C LEU A 98 4.39 34.57 -14.81
N ALA A 99 3.21 34.05 -14.49
CA ALA A 99 1.96 34.38 -15.17
C ALA A 99 1.59 35.86 -14.99
N GLY A 100 1.74 36.43 -13.81
CA GLY A 100 1.49 37.86 -13.57
C GLY A 100 2.48 38.78 -14.30
N ASN A 101 3.70 38.32 -14.57
CA ASN A 101 4.68 39.07 -15.34
C ASN A 101 4.48 38.93 -16.87
N PHE A 102 3.91 37.81 -17.33
CA PHE A 102 3.54 37.58 -18.73
C PHE A 102 2.17 38.19 -19.11
N PHE A 103 1.20 38.10 -18.20
CA PHE A 103 -0.10 38.77 -18.24
C PHE A 103 -0.05 40.05 -17.40
N ALA A 104 0.84 40.97 -17.75
CA ALA A 104 0.67 42.35 -17.28
C ALA A 104 -0.67 42.87 -17.84
N PRO A 105 -1.56 43.45 -17.01
CA PRO A 105 -2.86 43.91 -17.50
C PRO A 105 -2.64 45.06 -18.49
N LEU A 106 -3.11 44.88 -19.73
CA LEU A 106 -3.42 46.02 -20.56
C LEU A 106 -4.53 46.77 -19.81
N ASN A 107 -4.20 47.90 -19.20
CA ASN A 107 -5.20 48.88 -18.76
C ASN A 107 -5.97 49.30 -20.01
N GLY A 108 -7.06 48.59 -20.28
CA GLY A 108 -8.05 48.89 -21.30
C GLY A 108 -9.40 48.60 -20.68
N GLU A 109 -10.08 49.66 -20.29
CA GLU A 109 -11.48 49.64 -19.87
C GLU A 109 -12.31 48.89 -20.93
N GLY A 110 -12.76 47.69 -20.60
CA GLY A 110 -13.48 46.84 -21.54
C GLY A 110 -14.09 45.63 -20.83
N ASN A 111 -15.39 45.72 -20.62
CA ASN A 111 -16.26 44.71 -20.01
C ASN A 111 -16.05 43.28 -20.60
N GLY A 112 -15.96 42.27 -19.73
CA GLY A 112 -16.17 40.86 -20.08
C GLY A 112 -14.90 40.04 -20.34
N GLY A 113 -14.21 39.60 -19.27
CA GLY A 113 -13.20 38.55 -19.35
C GLY A 113 -13.85 37.19 -19.58
N GLU A 114 -14.10 36.85 -20.84
CA GLU A 114 -14.53 35.51 -21.23
C GLU A 114 -13.36 34.54 -21.09
N VAL A 115 -13.60 33.54 -20.24
CA VAL A 115 -12.72 32.45 -19.88
C VAL A 115 -12.35 31.66 -21.14
N LEU A 116 -11.05 31.44 -21.34
CA LEU A 116 -10.39 30.53 -22.29
C LEU A 116 -11.35 29.58 -23.03
N ALA A 117 -11.82 30.01 -24.20
CA ALA A 117 -12.69 29.20 -25.04
C ALA A 117 -11.94 27.96 -25.54
N PHE A 118 -12.54 26.82 -25.22
CA PHE A 118 -12.14 25.46 -25.54
C PHE A 118 -12.32 25.17 -27.04
N GLU A 119 -11.67 25.95 -27.92
CA GLU A 119 -11.83 25.81 -29.39
C GLU A 119 -10.76 24.93 -30.04
N ALA A 120 -10.02 24.11 -29.27
CA ALA A 120 -8.97 23.24 -29.80
C ALA A 120 -9.46 21.82 -30.17
N PHE A 121 -10.77 21.53 -30.10
CA PHE A 121 -11.33 20.18 -30.33
C PHE A 121 -12.54 20.17 -31.27
N GLN A 122 -12.51 20.94 -32.37
CA GLN A 122 -13.58 20.88 -33.38
C GLN A 122 -13.26 20.00 -34.60
N ASP A 123 -12.01 19.60 -34.83
CA ASP A 123 -11.66 18.68 -35.93
C ASP A 123 -11.50 17.23 -35.43
N PHE A 124 -12.63 16.55 -35.20
CA PHE A 124 -12.63 15.11 -34.96
C PHE A 124 -12.78 14.35 -36.30
N PRO A 125 -11.86 13.43 -36.65
CA PRO A 125 -11.93 12.67 -37.90
C PRO A 125 -13.14 11.73 -37.92
N GLN A 126 -13.66 11.46 -39.12
CA GLN A 126 -14.84 10.60 -39.31
C GLN A 126 -14.55 9.18 -38.79
N GLY A 127 -15.35 8.74 -37.82
CA GLY A 127 -15.15 7.47 -37.08
C GLY A 127 -14.85 7.63 -35.58
N SER A 128 -14.69 8.87 -35.08
CA SER A 128 -14.62 9.16 -33.64
C SER A 128 -15.97 8.94 -32.96
N LEU A 129 -15.95 8.41 -31.72
CA LEU A 129 -17.12 8.18 -30.87
C LEU A 129 -18.01 9.42 -30.69
N GLY A 130 -17.46 10.63 -30.84
CA GLY A 130 -18.23 11.88 -30.77
C GLY A 130 -19.30 12.01 -31.86
N HIS A 131 -19.07 11.45 -33.05
CA HIS A 131 -20.05 11.47 -34.15
C HIS A 131 -21.19 10.43 -33.94
N LEU A 132 -20.96 9.41 -33.12
CA LEU A 132 -21.95 8.36 -32.82
C LEU A 132 -22.93 8.75 -31.70
N LEU A 133 -22.62 9.82 -30.95
CA LEU A 133 -23.45 10.32 -29.85
C LEU A 133 -24.38 11.48 -30.25
N THR A 134 -24.36 11.90 -31.51
CA THR A 134 -25.30 12.89 -32.04
C THR A 134 -26.66 12.22 -32.26
N TYR A 135 -27.51 12.25 -31.25
CA TYR A 135 -28.91 11.87 -31.36
C TYR A 135 -29.69 13.03 -32.00
N PRO A 136 -30.33 12.88 -33.18
CA PRO A 136 -31.25 13.89 -33.65
C PRO A 136 -32.51 13.85 -32.77
N ALA A 137 -32.74 14.94 -32.03
CA ALA A 137 -34.02 15.22 -31.42
C ALA A 137 -34.96 15.73 -32.52
N ASP A 138 -35.67 14.82 -33.18
CA ASP A 138 -36.81 15.21 -34.02
C ASP A 138 -38.04 15.34 -33.10
N GLU A 139 -38.22 16.56 -32.58
CA GLU A 139 -39.55 17.09 -32.29
C GLU A 139 -40.25 17.33 -33.64
N ASP A 140 -41.29 16.55 -33.95
CA ASP A 140 -42.57 17.05 -34.48
C ASP A 140 -43.45 15.90 -35.00
N SER A 141 -44.52 15.61 -34.27
CA SER A 141 -45.74 15.00 -34.82
C SER A 141 -46.94 15.39 -33.95
N GLN A 142 -47.43 16.61 -34.16
CA GLN A 142 -48.83 16.97 -33.93
C GLN A 142 -49.59 16.83 -35.26
N ALA A 143 -50.51 15.87 -35.33
CA ALA A 143 -51.85 15.95 -35.96
C ALA A 143 -52.42 14.53 -36.15
#